data_AF-A0A6P3YAB8-F1
#
_entry.id   AF-A0A6P3YAB8-F1
#
_cell.length_a   1.000
_cell.length_b   1.000
_cell.length_c   1.000
_cell.angle_alpha   90.00
_cell.angle_beta   90.00
_cell.angle_gamma   90.00
#
_symmetry.space_group_name_H-M   'P 1'
#
loop_
_entity.id
_entity.type
_entity.pdbx_description
1 polymer ?
#
loop_
_entity_poly.entity_id
_entity_poly.type
_entity_poly.pdbx_seq_one_letter_code
_entity_poly.pdbx_strand_id
1 'polypeptide(L)'
;MLRFRVVQSSAKSLIANMEISRDGQATSLNACYQRDVRYIFTLSNWILSSIGIWPIAFRGIKQHISKISIVICNFVLSFAMVPCALHIIYDQKDLIIRLKLFGLLGFCGTAMIKFFVLVIRRPKIRKCIEYVKDDWWQVKSKSDREHMLKYAGIGRNLFLICMIVTYSAVFSYHMILPFFTEHKLGNETIKPLVYPVYSEFIQCQISPTYEIVFMVHCMCGYIIATITVGTCGLAAIFAIHACGQIQVVLSRLEDLLDGTNFQQIPDVQQRIAAIVKSHIQIMR
;
A
#
# COMPACT_ATOMS: atom_id res chain seq x y z
N MET A 1 43.27 8.53 40.44
CA MET A 1 42.94 8.58 38.99
C MET A 1 42.99 7.23 38.26
N LEU A 2 43.84 6.25 38.62
CA LEU A 2 43.94 4.98 37.87
C LEU A 2 42.69 4.07 37.95
N ARG A 3 42.03 3.92 39.11
CA ARG A 3 40.86 3.04 39.27
C ARG A 3 39.66 3.43 38.38
N PHE A 4 39.45 4.72 38.12
CA PHE A 4 38.38 5.19 37.25
C PHE A 4 38.61 4.85 35.76
N ARG A 5 39.88 4.88 35.29
CA ARG A 5 40.21 4.47 33.91
C ARG A 5 40.02 2.97 33.69
N VAL A 6 40.30 2.14 34.69
CA VAL A 6 40.12 0.68 34.57
C VAL A 6 38.64 0.30 34.48
N VAL A 7 37.78 0.91 35.31
CA VAL A 7 36.33 0.68 35.26
C VAL A 7 35.73 1.17 33.94
N GLN A 8 36.19 2.32 33.44
CA GLN A 8 35.71 2.87 32.16
C GLN A 8 36.21 2.07 30.94
N SER A 9 37.41 1.48 31.03
CA SER A 9 37.94 0.56 30.01
C SER A 9 37.19 -0.77 30.00
N SER A 10 36.86 -1.31 31.17
CA SER A 10 36.09 -2.56 31.33
C SER A 10 34.63 -2.39 30.90
N ALA A 11 34.02 -1.24 31.18
CA ALA A 11 32.67 -0.92 30.70
C ALA A 11 32.63 -0.76 29.17
N LYS A 12 33.65 -0.13 28.57
CA LYS A 12 33.76 -0.04 27.10
C LYS A 12 33.98 -1.39 26.44
N SER A 13 34.78 -2.29 27.03
CA SER A 13 34.93 -3.65 26.50
C SER A 13 33.66 -4.49 26.68
N LEU A 14 32.91 -4.30 27.77
CA LEU A 14 31.61 -4.96 27.98
C LEU A 14 30.55 -4.46 26.99
N ILE A 15 30.49 -3.15 26.72
CA ILE A 15 29.58 -2.58 25.73
C ILE A 15 29.97 -3.02 24.31
N ALA A 16 31.27 -3.02 23.98
CA ALA A 16 31.76 -3.53 22.70
C ALA A 16 31.48 -5.03 22.54
N ASN A 17 31.62 -5.83 23.59
CA ASN A 17 31.27 -7.25 23.57
C ASN A 17 29.75 -7.48 23.49
N MET A 18 28.92 -6.59 24.06
CA MET A 18 27.47 -6.60 23.89
C MET A 18 27.03 -6.20 22.47
N GLU A 19 27.72 -5.27 21.83
CA GLU A 19 27.49 -4.90 20.42
C GLU A 19 27.99 -6.00 19.47
N ILE A 20 29.16 -6.59 19.72
CA ILE A 20 29.69 -7.73 18.96
C ILE A 20 28.81 -8.98 19.15
N SER A 21 28.22 -9.20 20.34
CA SER A 21 27.21 -10.25 20.56
C SER A 21 25.86 -9.96 19.91
N ARG A 22 25.57 -8.70 19.55
CA ARG A 22 24.34 -8.32 18.82
C ARG A 22 24.52 -8.45 17.30
N ASP A 23 25.73 -8.21 16.80
CA ASP A 23 26.12 -8.38 15.40
C ASP A 23 26.58 -9.82 15.07
N GLY A 24 26.93 -10.62 16.07
CA GLY A 24 27.18 -12.05 15.94
C GLY A 24 25.89 -12.87 15.88
N GLN A 25 25.41 -13.16 14.66
CA GLN A 25 24.31 -14.10 14.37
C GLN A 25 22.93 -13.77 14.97
N ALA A 26 22.27 -12.73 14.44
CA ALA A 26 20.81 -12.77 14.34
C ALA A 26 20.41 -13.72 13.19
N THR A 27 20.63 -15.02 13.36
CA THR A 27 20.15 -16.04 12.42
C THR A 27 18.64 -16.06 12.54
N SER A 28 17.92 -15.84 11.43
CA SER A 28 16.46 -15.86 11.44
C SER A 28 15.94 -17.19 11.98
N LEU A 29 14.98 -17.14 12.89
CA LEU A 29 14.34 -18.36 13.40
C LEU A 29 13.57 -19.09 12.30
N ASN A 30 13.11 -18.34 11.30
CA ASN A 30 12.62 -18.85 10.02
C ASN A 30 13.71 -18.72 8.94
N ALA A 31 14.34 -19.83 8.54
CA ALA A 31 15.35 -19.85 7.47
C ALA A 31 14.84 -19.33 6.11
N CYS A 32 13.52 -19.37 5.88
CA CYS A 32 12.87 -18.90 4.66
C CYS A 32 12.31 -17.47 4.77
N TYR A 33 12.53 -16.77 5.89
CA TYR A 33 11.97 -15.46 6.21
C TYR A 33 12.03 -14.45 5.05
N GLN A 34 13.20 -14.26 4.44
CA GLN A 34 13.37 -13.28 3.38
C GLN A 34 12.53 -13.60 2.14
N ARG A 35 12.36 -14.89 1.82
CA ARG A 35 11.53 -15.36 0.70
C ARG A 35 10.06 -15.12 0.99
N ASP A 36 9.61 -15.43 2.19
CA ASP A 36 8.21 -15.30 2.61
C ASP A 36 7.78 -13.81 2.64
N VAL A 37 8.61 -12.94 3.23
CA VAL A 37 8.37 -11.49 3.25
C VAL A 37 8.36 -10.90 1.84
N ARG A 38 9.30 -11.32 0.98
CA ARG A 38 9.33 -10.89 -0.43
C ARG A 38 8.05 -11.34 -1.15
N TYR A 39 7.63 -12.59 -0.95
CA TYR A 39 6.42 -13.13 -1.56
C TYR A 39 5.18 -12.30 -1.22
N ILE A 40 5.05 -11.80 0.00
CA ILE A 40 3.89 -11.01 0.44
C ILE A 40 3.95 -9.58 -0.12
N PHE A 41 5.08 -8.90 0.06
CA PHE A 41 5.12 -7.46 -0.15
C PHE A 41 5.57 -7.04 -1.56
N THR A 42 6.01 -7.96 -2.44
CA THR A 42 6.52 -7.58 -3.78
C THR A 42 5.51 -6.75 -4.57
N LEU A 43 4.25 -7.19 -4.66
CA LEU A 43 3.22 -6.46 -5.43
C LEU A 43 2.93 -5.08 -4.84
N SER A 44 2.74 -5.01 -3.52
CA SER A 44 2.51 -3.76 -2.81
C SER A 44 3.70 -2.80 -2.94
N ASN A 45 4.92 -3.31 -2.92
CA ASN A 45 6.15 -2.55 -3.11
C ASN A 45 6.20 -1.93 -4.49
N TRP A 46 5.94 -2.71 -5.54
CA TRP A 46 5.96 -2.22 -6.91
C TRP A 46 4.92 -1.10 -7.14
N ILE A 47 3.67 -1.34 -6.75
CA ILE A 47 2.56 -0.40 -6.98
C ILE A 47 2.74 0.88 -6.16
N LEU A 48 3.01 0.76 -4.86
CA LEU A 48 3.16 1.95 -4.02
C LEU A 48 4.47 2.69 -4.30
N SER A 49 5.50 2.02 -4.84
CA SER A 49 6.72 2.71 -5.26
C SER A 49 6.52 3.54 -6.51
N SER A 50 5.62 3.17 -7.44
CA SER A 50 5.39 3.95 -8.67
C SER A 50 4.85 5.35 -8.38
N ILE A 51 4.01 5.48 -7.34
CA ILE A 51 3.49 6.76 -6.81
C ILE A 51 4.31 7.30 -5.64
N GLY A 52 5.48 6.70 -5.38
CA GLY A 52 6.43 7.16 -4.37
C GLY A 52 5.96 6.99 -2.92
N ILE A 53 4.91 6.20 -2.63
CA ILE A 53 4.32 5.98 -1.29
C ILE A 53 5.04 4.91 -0.46
N TRP A 54 5.67 3.95 -1.12
CA TRP A 54 6.20 2.79 -0.42
C TRP A 54 7.15 3.16 0.74
N PRO A 55 6.93 2.65 1.97
CA PRO A 55 7.52 3.21 3.17
C PRO A 55 8.94 2.72 3.51
N ILE A 56 9.75 2.28 2.54
CA ILE A 56 11.14 1.91 2.80
C ILE A 56 11.96 3.16 3.15
N ALA A 57 12.92 2.99 4.06
CA ALA A 57 13.97 3.96 4.33
C ALA A 57 14.84 4.17 3.07
N PHE A 58 14.32 4.95 2.13
CA PHE A 58 15.07 5.44 0.99
C PHE A 58 16.14 6.38 1.54
N ARG A 59 17.42 5.97 1.52
CA ARG A 59 18.55 6.86 1.78
C ARG A 59 19.02 7.50 0.47
N GLY A 60 19.46 8.75 0.54
CA GLY A 60 20.00 9.50 -0.60
C GLY A 60 18.99 9.71 -1.73
N ILE A 61 19.41 9.38 -2.96
CA ILE A 61 18.70 9.66 -4.22
C ILE A 61 17.25 9.16 -4.23
N LYS A 62 16.99 7.97 -3.67
CA LYS A 62 15.64 7.37 -3.66
C LYS A 62 14.63 8.19 -2.86
N GLN A 63 15.06 8.95 -1.86
CA GLN A 63 14.17 9.81 -1.08
C GLN A 63 13.70 11.00 -1.91
N HIS A 64 14.60 11.58 -2.70
CA HIS A 64 14.28 12.67 -3.63
C HIS A 64 13.33 12.19 -4.72
N ILE A 65 13.58 11.01 -5.30
CA ILE A 65 12.69 10.40 -6.30
C ILE A 65 11.27 10.20 -5.74
N SER A 66 11.13 9.68 -4.52
CA SER A 66 9.83 9.53 -3.86
C SER A 66 9.11 10.88 -3.68
N LYS A 67 9.82 11.92 -3.23
CA LYS A 67 9.24 13.28 -3.08
C LYS A 67 8.81 13.86 -4.42
N ILE A 68 9.65 13.75 -5.46
CA ILE A 68 9.36 14.22 -6.82
C ILE A 68 8.13 13.49 -7.37
N SER A 69 8.06 12.16 -7.22
CA SER A 69 6.90 11.35 -7.63
C SER A 69 5.60 11.83 -6.96
N ILE A 70 5.62 12.14 -5.65
CA ILE A 70 4.45 12.70 -4.95
C ILE A 70 4.02 14.04 -5.56
N VAL A 71 4.97 14.94 -5.82
CA VAL A 71 4.69 16.26 -6.38
C VAL A 71 4.08 16.11 -7.78
N ILE A 72 4.65 15.24 -8.61
CA ILE A 72 4.14 14.95 -9.95
C ILE A 72 2.72 14.36 -9.88
N CYS A 73 2.47 13.38 -9.01
CA CYS A 73 1.14 12.80 -8.85
C CYS A 73 0.10 13.84 -8.44
N ASN A 74 0.42 14.73 -7.49
CA ASN A 74 -0.47 15.82 -7.09
C ASN A 74 -0.73 16.80 -8.22
N PHE A 75 0.32 17.13 -9.00
CA PHE A 75 0.21 18.03 -10.14
C PHE A 75 -0.73 17.44 -11.21
N VAL A 76 -0.56 16.17 -11.57
CA VAL A 76 -1.41 15.48 -12.56
C VAL A 76 -2.87 15.41 -12.10
N LEU A 77 -3.12 15.05 -10.82
CA LEU A 77 -4.48 15.04 -10.28
C LEU A 77 -5.13 16.44 -10.31
N SER A 78 -4.38 17.47 -9.92
CA SER A 78 -4.88 18.85 -9.91
C SER A 78 -5.13 19.36 -11.33
N PHE A 79 -4.26 19.04 -12.28
CA PHE A 79 -4.39 19.39 -13.68
C PHE A 79 -5.66 18.79 -14.30
N ALA A 80 -6.09 17.60 -13.90
CA ALA A 80 -7.35 17.03 -14.36
C ALA A 80 -8.58 17.66 -13.65
N MET A 81 -8.49 17.93 -12.36
CA MET A 81 -9.62 18.45 -11.58
C MET A 81 -9.94 19.92 -11.86
N VAL A 82 -8.94 20.79 -12.01
CA VAL A 82 -9.15 22.24 -12.15
C VAL A 82 -9.93 22.60 -13.42
N PRO A 83 -9.55 22.12 -14.62
CA PRO A 83 -10.31 22.39 -15.85
C PRO A 83 -11.73 21.80 -15.80
N CYS A 84 -11.88 20.61 -15.21
CA CYS A 84 -13.18 19.97 -15.03
C CYS A 84 -14.10 20.80 -14.12
N ALA A 85 -13.58 21.31 -13.00
CA ALA A 85 -14.31 22.18 -12.10
C ALA A 85 -14.72 23.51 -12.76
N LEU A 86 -13.81 24.13 -13.52
CA LEU A 86 -14.11 25.36 -14.27
C LEU A 86 -15.21 25.14 -15.30
N HIS A 87 -15.16 24.04 -16.06
CA HIS A 87 -16.20 23.66 -17.02
C HIS A 87 -17.58 23.48 -16.35
N ILE A 88 -17.63 22.84 -15.18
CA ILE A 88 -18.86 22.65 -14.40
C ILE A 88 -19.45 23.98 -13.89
N ILE A 89 -18.61 24.96 -13.58
CA ILE A 89 -19.04 26.25 -13.02
C ILE A 89 -19.50 27.20 -14.12
N TYR A 90 -18.72 27.31 -15.21
CA TYR A 90 -18.86 28.38 -16.19
C TYR A 90 -19.54 27.96 -17.50
N ASP A 91 -19.30 26.74 -17.99
CA ASP A 91 -19.82 26.31 -19.30
C ASP A 91 -21.13 25.56 -19.19
N GLN A 92 -21.28 24.71 -18.16
CA GLN A 92 -22.34 23.72 -18.17
C GLN A 92 -23.66 24.21 -17.57
N LYS A 93 -24.63 24.48 -18.45
CA LYS A 93 -25.97 25.00 -18.10
C LYS A 93 -26.99 23.90 -17.79
N ASP A 94 -26.81 22.70 -18.34
CA ASP A 94 -27.68 21.56 -18.10
C ASP A 94 -27.42 20.95 -16.71
N LEU A 95 -28.47 20.91 -15.87
CA LEU A 95 -28.37 20.42 -14.49
C LEU A 95 -28.05 18.92 -14.39
N ILE A 96 -28.52 18.09 -15.31
CA ILE A 96 -28.30 16.64 -15.32
C ILE A 96 -26.85 16.34 -15.68
N ILE A 97 -26.32 17.00 -16.71
CA ILE A 97 -24.91 16.85 -17.13
C ILE A 97 -24.00 17.40 -16.03
N ARG A 98 -24.35 18.55 -15.44
CA ARG A 98 -23.62 19.15 -14.32
C ARG A 98 -23.54 18.21 -13.12
N LEU A 99 -24.64 17.55 -12.75
CA LEU A 99 -24.66 16.57 -11.66
C LEU A 99 -23.75 15.36 -11.93
N LYS A 100 -23.77 14.82 -13.16
CA LYS A 100 -22.86 13.72 -13.54
C LYS A 100 -21.39 14.11 -13.41
N LEU A 101 -21.04 15.32 -13.87
CA LEU A 101 -19.68 15.84 -13.78
C LEU A 101 -19.25 16.14 -12.33
N PHE A 102 -20.17 16.62 -11.49
CA PHE A 102 -19.92 16.74 -10.05
C PHE A 102 -19.62 15.38 -9.40
N GLY A 103 -20.31 14.32 -9.82
CA GLY A 103 -20.00 12.95 -9.39
C GLY A 103 -18.57 12.53 -9.75
N LEU A 104 -18.15 12.80 -11.00
CA LEU A 104 -16.79 12.54 -11.46
C LEU A 104 -15.73 13.36 -10.68
N LEU A 105 -16.00 14.64 -10.43
CA LEU A 105 -15.13 15.51 -9.64
C LEU A 105 -15.03 15.04 -8.18
N GLY A 106 -16.15 14.63 -7.58
CA GLY A 106 -16.19 14.07 -6.23
C GLY A 106 -15.41 12.75 -6.10
N PHE A 107 -15.48 11.90 -7.13
CA PHE A 107 -14.66 10.69 -7.21
C PHE A 107 -13.16 11.01 -7.23
N CYS A 108 -12.73 11.95 -8.08
CA CYS A 108 -11.34 12.40 -8.16
C CYS A 108 -10.88 13.04 -6.83
N GLY A 109 -11.72 13.88 -6.22
CA GLY A 109 -11.44 14.49 -4.92
C GLY A 109 -11.27 13.45 -3.81
N THR A 110 -12.10 12.40 -3.80
CA THR A 110 -11.96 11.29 -2.86
C THR A 110 -10.64 10.53 -3.06
N ALA A 111 -10.23 10.31 -4.31
CA ALA A 111 -8.93 9.69 -4.62
C ALA A 111 -7.76 10.56 -4.13
N MET A 112 -7.84 11.88 -4.33
CA MET A 112 -6.84 12.83 -3.85
C MET A 112 -6.75 12.86 -2.32
N ILE A 113 -7.88 12.84 -1.61
CA ILE A 113 -7.90 12.72 -0.14
C ILE A 113 -7.24 11.41 0.31
N LYS A 114 -7.58 10.27 -0.32
CA LYS A 114 -6.95 8.98 -0.04
C LYS A 114 -5.44 9.02 -0.27
N PHE A 115 -4.99 9.70 -1.32
CA PHE A 115 -3.57 9.89 -1.60
C PHE A 115 -2.86 10.66 -0.47
N PHE A 116 -3.41 11.80 -0.03
CA PHE A 116 -2.85 12.54 1.10
C PHE A 116 -2.85 11.73 2.38
N VAL A 117 -3.92 11.00 2.68
CA VAL A 117 -3.98 10.12 3.84
C VAL A 117 -2.88 9.07 3.78
N LEU A 118 -2.66 8.41 2.64
CA LEU A 118 -1.56 7.47 2.47
C LEU A 118 -0.20 8.14 2.72
N VAL A 119 0.03 9.34 2.17
CA VAL A 119 1.27 10.10 2.34
C VAL A 119 1.53 10.44 3.81
N ILE A 120 0.53 10.97 4.51
CA ILE A 120 0.61 11.33 5.93
C ILE A 120 0.80 10.09 6.81
N ARG A 121 0.12 9.00 6.49
CA ARG A 121 0.16 7.76 7.27
C ARG A 121 1.35 6.86 6.93
N ARG A 122 2.23 7.23 6.01
CA ARG A 122 3.45 6.45 5.65
C ARG A 122 4.23 5.91 6.85
N PRO A 123 4.51 6.68 7.93
CA PRO A 123 5.24 6.16 9.08
C PRO A 123 4.48 5.05 9.82
N LYS A 124 3.14 5.12 9.86
CA LYS A 124 2.31 4.09 10.48
C LYS A 124 2.27 2.83 9.61
N ILE A 125 2.10 2.99 8.29
CA ILE A 125 2.15 1.86 7.33
C ILE A 125 3.51 1.15 7.43
N ARG A 126 4.60 1.92 7.57
CA ARG A 126 5.93 1.36 7.80
C ARG A 126 5.97 0.46 9.02
N LYS A 127 5.48 0.95 10.16
CA LYS A 127 5.43 0.18 11.41
C LYS A 127 4.60 -1.09 11.27
N CYS A 128 3.45 -1.03 10.60
CA CYS A 128 2.65 -2.23 10.32
C CYS A 128 3.43 -3.26 9.48
N ILE A 129 4.18 -2.83 8.46
CA ILE A 129 5.03 -3.72 7.67
C ILE A 129 6.16 -4.30 8.51
N GLU A 130 6.75 -3.51 9.41
CA GLU A 130 7.78 -3.97 10.36
C GLU A 130 7.20 -5.03 11.31
N TYR A 131 6.01 -4.84 11.86
CA TYR A 131 5.35 -5.88 12.68
C TYR A 131 5.08 -7.17 11.93
N VAL A 132 4.54 -7.08 10.70
CA VAL A 132 4.33 -8.29 9.87
C VAL A 132 5.67 -9.00 9.66
N LYS A 133 6.73 -8.27 9.31
CA LYS A 133 8.08 -8.84 9.15
C LYS A 133 8.56 -9.51 10.44
N ASP A 134 8.41 -8.86 11.57
CA ASP A 134 8.85 -9.40 12.86
C ASP A 134 8.08 -10.69 13.21
N ASP A 135 6.79 -10.76 12.87
CA ASP A 135 6.00 -11.99 13.03
C ASP A 135 6.56 -13.13 12.17
N TRP A 136 6.86 -12.84 10.88
CA TRP A 136 7.46 -13.82 9.95
C TRP A 136 8.86 -14.25 10.36
N TRP A 137 9.62 -13.36 11.01
CA TRP A 137 10.95 -13.64 11.54
C TRP A 137 10.90 -14.63 12.71
N GLN A 138 9.89 -14.49 13.58
CA GLN A 138 9.75 -15.26 14.82
C GLN A 138 9.16 -16.66 14.62
N VAL A 139 8.66 -17.00 13.43
CA VAL A 139 8.09 -18.32 13.14
C VAL A 139 9.16 -19.41 13.25
N LYS A 140 8.99 -20.34 14.19
CA LYS A 140 9.89 -21.50 14.40
C LYS A 140 9.31 -22.82 13.87
N SER A 141 8.00 -23.02 14.06
CA SER A 141 7.34 -24.27 13.67
C SER A 141 7.05 -24.30 12.18
N LYS A 142 7.25 -25.47 11.56
CA LYS A 142 6.87 -25.71 10.17
C LYS A 142 5.35 -25.62 9.99
N SER A 143 4.57 -26.13 10.95
CA SER A 143 3.10 -26.07 10.93
C SER A 143 2.61 -24.62 10.96
N ASP A 144 3.13 -23.78 11.87
CA ASP A 144 2.75 -22.37 11.94
C ASP A 144 3.10 -21.63 10.64
N ARG A 145 4.26 -21.93 10.05
CA ARG A 145 4.68 -21.35 8.77
C ARG A 145 3.74 -21.74 7.63
N GLU A 146 3.31 -23.00 7.56
CA GLU A 146 2.37 -23.47 6.54
C GLU A 146 1.01 -22.76 6.66
N HIS A 147 0.51 -22.59 7.87
CA HIS A 147 -0.71 -21.80 8.13
C HIS A 147 -0.53 -20.35 7.68
N MET A 148 0.54 -19.67 8.11
CA MET A 148 0.79 -18.28 7.70
C MET A 148 0.93 -18.13 6.19
N LEU A 149 1.55 -19.09 5.50
CA LEU A 149 1.69 -19.09 4.04
C LEU A 149 0.35 -19.27 3.33
N LYS A 150 -0.54 -20.13 3.85
CA LYS A 150 -1.90 -20.30 3.34
C LYS A 150 -2.64 -18.96 3.34
N TYR A 151 -2.65 -18.25 4.47
CA TYR A 151 -3.30 -16.94 4.55
C TYR A 151 -2.58 -15.88 3.70
N ALA A 152 -1.25 -15.84 3.71
CA ALA A 152 -0.49 -14.94 2.83
C ALA A 152 -0.84 -15.13 1.34
N GLY A 153 -1.05 -16.37 0.90
CA GLY A 153 -1.52 -16.68 -0.45
C GLY A 153 -2.92 -16.13 -0.75
N ILE A 154 -3.87 -16.27 0.20
CA ILE A 154 -5.22 -15.70 0.08
C ILE A 154 -5.15 -14.18 -0.04
N GLY A 155 -4.39 -13.51 0.84
CA GLY A 155 -4.22 -12.06 0.81
C GLY A 155 -3.59 -11.57 -0.50
N ARG A 156 -2.60 -12.31 -1.02
CA ARG A 156 -1.96 -12.01 -2.30
C ARG A 156 -2.92 -12.20 -3.48
N ASN A 157 -3.74 -13.24 -3.49
CA ASN A 157 -4.73 -13.47 -4.54
C ASN A 157 -5.80 -12.37 -4.54
N LEU A 158 -6.30 -11.98 -3.36
CA LEU A 158 -7.22 -10.85 -3.22
C LEU A 158 -6.61 -9.55 -3.74
N PHE A 159 -5.33 -9.30 -3.44
CA PHE A 159 -4.59 -8.18 -3.99
C PHE A 159 -4.60 -8.23 -5.53
N LEU A 160 -4.19 -9.35 -6.13
CA LEU A 160 -4.10 -9.52 -7.58
C LEU A 160 -5.46 -9.32 -8.27
N ILE A 161 -6.54 -9.85 -7.69
CA ILE A 161 -7.89 -9.64 -8.20
C ILE A 161 -8.26 -8.15 -8.13
N CYS A 162 -8.03 -7.47 -6.99
CA CYS A 162 -8.28 -6.03 -6.86
C CYS A 162 -7.49 -5.24 -7.91
N MET A 163 -6.23 -5.61 -8.15
CA MET A 163 -5.38 -5.01 -9.17
C MET A 163 -5.98 -5.17 -10.57
N ILE A 164 -6.23 -6.41 -11.00
CA ILE A 164 -6.70 -6.70 -12.36
C ILE A 164 -8.03 -6.00 -12.64
N VAL A 165 -8.99 -6.09 -11.72
CA VAL A 165 -10.32 -5.49 -11.86
C VAL A 165 -10.23 -3.96 -11.90
N THR A 166 -9.42 -3.34 -11.05
CA THR A 166 -9.32 -1.88 -11.00
C THR A 166 -8.63 -1.32 -12.25
N TYR A 167 -7.49 -1.90 -12.65
CA TYR A 167 -6.77 -1.42 -13.84
C TYR A 167 -7.56 -1.67 -15.13
N SER A 168 -8.24 -2.81 -15.25
CA SER A 168 -9.08 -3.09 -16.43
C SER A 168 -10.25 -2.12 -16.53
N ALA A 169 -10.91 -1.79 -15.41
CA ALA A 169 -12.00 -0.81 -15.37
C ALA A 169 -11.53 0.60 -15.73
N VAL A 170 -10.36 1.02 -15.25
CA VAL A 170 -9.81 2.35 -15.58
C VAL A 170 -9.36 2.40 -17.04
N PHE A 171 -8.71 1.35 -17.54
CA PHE A 171 -8.28 1.25 -18.93
C PHE A 171 -9.48 1.25 -19.89
N SER A 172 -10.52 0.47 -19.60
CA SER A 172 -11.74 0.46 -20.41
C SER A 172 -12.43 1.81 -20.40
N TYR A 173 -12.54 2.48 -19.25
CA TYR A 173 -13.12 3.82 -19.16
C TYR A 173 -12.35 4.86 -20.00
N HIS A 174 -11.02 4.86 -19.94
CA HIS A 174 -10.20 5.87 -20.65
C HIS A 174 -9.97 5.57 -22.13
N MET A 175 -10.02 4.30 -22.55
CA MET A 175 -9.88 3.92 -23.96
C MET A 175 -11.24 3.88 -24.65
N ILE A 176 -12.24 3.22 -24.08
CA ILE A 176 -13.51 2.96 -24.78
C ILE A 176 -14.36 4.23 -24.83
N LEU A 177 -14.47 5.00 -23.75
CA LEU A 177 -15.38 6.15 -23.74
C LEU A 177 -15.01 7.22 -24.80
N PRO A 178 -13.73 7.58 -24.99
CA PRO A 178 -13.31 8.54 -26.03
C PRO A 178 -13.44 8.05 -27.47
N PHE A 179 -13.18 6.77 -27.75
CA PHE A 179 -13.26 6.25 -29.12
C PHE A 179 -14.69 5.97 -29.58
N PHE A 180 -15.62 5.71 -28.65
CA PHE A 180 -17.00 5.34 -28.99
C PHE A 180 -18.01 6.50 -28.85
N THR A 181 -17.62 7.61 -28.22
CA THR A 181 -18.52 8.75 -27.99
C THR A 181 -18.16 9.93 -28.90
N GLU A 182 -18.21 9.77 -30.24
CA GLU A 182 -18.04 10.93 -31.13
C GLU A 182 -19.12 11.98 -30.86
N HIS A 183 -18.72 13.18 -30.44
CA HIS A 183 -19.61 14.34 -30.38
C HIS A 183 -19.42 15.14 -31.68
N LYS A 184 -20.40 15.08 -32.58
CA LYS A 184 -20.43 15.96 -33.75
C LYS A 184 -21.14 17.24 -33.36
N LEU A 185 -20.41 18.36 -33.33
CA LEU A 185 -21.00 19.69 -33.14
C LEU A 185 -20.97 20.41 -34.49
N GLY A 186 -22.07 20.31 -35.26
CA GLY A 186 -22.12 20.84 -36.62
C GLY A 186 -21.27 20.03 -37.61
N ASN A 187 -20.39 20.70 -38.36
CA ASN A 187 -19.53 20.10 -39.40
C ASN A 187 -18.13 19.70 -38.91
N GLU A 188 -17.83 19.91 -37.61
CA GLU A 188 -16.55 19.63 -36.99
C GLU A 188 -16.67 18.40 -36.08
N THR A 189 -15.77 17.42 -36.25
CA THR A 189 -15.71 16.21 -35.41
C THR A 189 -14.93 16.53 -34.13
N ILE A 190 -15.61 16.67 -33.00
CA ILE A 190 -14.96 16.89 -31.70
C ILE A 190 -14.39 15.57 -31.19
N LYS A 191 -13.10 15.55 -30.89
CA LYS A 191 -12.46 14.39 -30.27
C LYS A 191 -12.79 14.37 -28.76
N PRO A 192 -13.35 13.29 -28.21
CA PRO A 192 -13.89 13.31 -26.86
C PRO A 192 -12.78 13.13 -25.82
N LEU A 193 -12.71 14.00 -24.82
CA LEU A 193 -11.84 13.83 -23.66
C LEU A 193 -12.64 13.22 -22.50
N VAL A 194 -12.01 12.34 -21.72
CA VAL A 194 -12.61 11.69 -20.54
C VAL A 194 -13.07 12.72 -19.49
N TYR A 195 -12.30 13.80 -19.33
CA TYR A 195 -12.68 14.96 -18.54
C TYR A 195 -12.97 16.12 -19.49
N PRO A 196 -14.15 16.76 -19.40
CA PRO A 196 -14.42 17.94 -20.22
C PRO A 196 -13.48 19.06 -19.79
N VAL A 197 -12.86 19.69 -20.78
CA VAL A 197 -11.96 20.82 -20.58
C VAL A 197 -12.79 22.10 -20.75
N TYR A 198 -12.56 23.09 -19.87
CA TYR A 198 -13.22 24.39 -19.93
C TYR A 198 -13.06 25.02 -21.32
N SER A 199 -14.15 25.57 -21.84
CA SER A 199 -14.35 25.94 -23.24
C SER A 199 -13.36 27.01 -23.73
N GLU A 200 -12.86 27.87 -22.84
CA GLU A 200 -11.83 28.87 -23.21
C GLU A 200 -10.44 28.26 -23.48
N PHE A 201 -10.19 27.00 -23.09
CA PHE A 201 -9.00 26.26 -23.52
C PHE A 201 -9.18 25.70 -24.95
N ILE A 202 -9.68 26.52 -25.88
CA ILE A 202 -10.05 26.18 -27.28
C ILE A 202 -8.92 25.43 -28.03
N GLN A 203 -7.66 25.65 -27.65
CA GLN A 203 -6.49 24.97 -28.23
C GLN A 203 -6.33 23.49 -27.84
N CYS A 204 -7.11 22.95 -26.89
CA CYS A 204 -7.05 21.55 -26.48
C CYS A 204 -7.61 20.55 -27.49
N GLN A 205 -8.33 21.00 -28.53
CA GLN A 205 -8.84 20.15 -29.61
C GLN A 205 -7.87 20.07 -30.82
N ILE A 206 -6.85 20.92 -30.85
CA ILE A 206 -5.88 21.01 -31.96
C ILE A 206 -4.70 20.07 -31.66
N SER A 207 -4.29 19.26 -32.65
CA SER A 207 -3.07 18.43 -32.52
C SER A 207 -1.83 19.35 -32.53
N PRO A 208 -0.85 19.18 -31.62
CA PRO A 208 -0.61 18.03 -30.73
C PRO A 208 -1.19 18.16 -29.30
N THR A 209 -1.80 19.30 -28.95
CA THR A 209 -2.26 19.60 -27.58
C THR A 209 -3.29 18.58 -27.07
N TYR A 210 -4.22 18.16 -27.94
CA TYR A 210 -5.22 17.14 -27.60
C TYR A 210 -4.58 15.84 -27.08
N GLU A 211 -3.57 15.34 -27.79
CA GLU A 211 -2.90 14.08 -27.47
C GLU A 211 -2.16 14.19 -26.13
N ILE A 212 -1.55 15.35 -25.85
CA ILE A 212 -0.89 15.63 -24.57
C ILE A 212 -1.91 15.61 -23.42
N VAL A 213 -3.04 16.31 -23.56
CA VAL A 213 -4.10 16.35 -22.53
C VAL A 213 -4.70 14.97 -22.30
N PHE A 214 -4.95 14.22 -23.37
CA PHE A 214 -5.43 12.84 -23.30
C PHE A 214 -4.44 11.95 -22.51
N MET A 215 -3.15 12.05 -22.81
CA MET A 215 -2.11 11.31 -22.07
C MET A 215 -2.09 11.69 -20.59
N VAL A 216 -2.23 12.97 -20.25
CA VAL A 216 -2.29 13.41 -18.85
C VAL A 216 -3.53 12.87 -18.15
N HIS A 217 -4.69 12.81 -18.81
CA HIS A 217 -5.90 12.19 -18.27
C HIS A 217 -5.73 10.68 -18.03
N CYS A 218 -5.07 9.96 -18.95
CA CYS A 218 -4.71 8.56 -18.76
C CYS A 218 -3.77 8.36 -17.56
N MET A 219 -2.79 9.26 -17.38
CA MET A 219 -1.92 9.25 -16.20
C MET A 219 -2.69 9.53 -14.91
N CYS A 220 -3.68 10.43 -14.93
CA CYS A 220 -4.59 10.68 -13.82
C CYS A 220 -5.36 9.41 -13.45
N GLY A 221 -5.97 8.75 -14.43
CA GLY A 221 -6.64 7.46 -14.24
C GLY A 221 -5.72 6.40 -13.64
N TYR A 222 -4.51 6.26 -14.17
CA TYR A 222 -3.48 5.35 -13.63
C TYR A 222 -3.15 5.65 -12.17
N ILE A 223 -2.96 6.92 -11.79
CA ILE A 223 -2.68 7.32 -10.41
C ILE A 223 -3.85 6.94 -9.49
N ILE A 224 -5.10 7.24 -9.88
CA ILE A 224 -6.30 6.90 -9.10
C ILE A 224 -6.43 5.38 -8.93
N ALA A 225 -6.18 4.60 -9.99
CA ALA A 225 -6.14 3.15 -9.94
C ALA A 225 -5.08 2.67 -8.94
N THR A 226 -3.86 3.21 -9.03
CA THR A 226 -2.73 2.85 -8.17
C THR A 226 -3.02 3.15 -6.70
N ILE A 227 -3.64 4.30 -6.39
CA ILE A 227 -4.08 4.64 -5.03
C ILE A 227 -5.09 3.61 -4.52
N THR A 228 -6.08 3.28 -5.33
CA THR A 228 -7.14 2.33 -4.96
C THR A 228 -6.56 0.94 -4.73
N VAL A 229 -5.77 0.43 -5.67
CA VAL A 229 -5.11 -0.89 -5.57
C VAL A 229 -4.11 -0.94 -4.40
N GLY A 230 -3.35 0.13 -4.19
CA GLY A 230 -2.43 0.25 -3.07
C GLY A 230 -3.13 0.22 -1.71
N THR A 231 -4.25 0.93 -1.57
CA THR A 231 -5.06 0.93 -0.33
C THR A 231 -5.73 -0.41 -0.08
N CYS A 232 -6.48 -0.95 -1.05
CA CYS A 232 -7.15 -2.25 -0.91
C CYS A 232 -6.12 -3.36 -0.65
N GLY A 233 -4.98 -3.30 -1.34
CA GLY A 233 -3.94 -4.29 -1.26
C GLY A 233 -3.23 -4.32 0.09
N LEU A 234 -2.87 -3.15 0.65
CA LEU A 234 -2.33 -3.08 2.01
C LEU A 234 -3.35 -3.57 3.05
N ALA A 235 -4.61 -3.15 2.92
CA ALA A 235 -5.67 -3.57 3.82
C ALA A 235 -5.87 -5.10 3.79
N ALA A 236 -5.90 -5.69 2.59
CA ALA A 236 -6.01 -7.14 2.40
C ALA A 236 -4.82 -7.88 3.02
N ILE A 237 -3.58 -7.42 2.77
CA ILE A 237 -2.38 -8.03 3.36
C ILE A 237 -2.45 -8.00 4.89
N PHE A 238 -2.75 -6.84 5.49
CA PHE A 238 -2.78 -6.72 6.95
C PHE A 238 -3.93 -7.49 7.60
N ALA A 239 -5.14 -7.38 7.05
CA ALA A 239 -6.30 -8.10 7.58
C ALA A 239 -6.09 -9.62 7.51
N ILE A 240 -5.63 -10.12 6.36
CA ILE A 240 -5.43 -11.55 6.18
C ILE A 240 -4.23 -12.07 6.98
N HIS A 241 -3.17 -11.27 7.16
CA HIS A 241 -2.08 -11.62 8.07
C HIS A 241 -2.57 -11.74 9.52
N ALA A 242 -3.38 -10.79 9.99
CA ALA A 242 -3.99 -10.86 11.31
C ALA A 242 -4.88 -12.10 11.47
N CYS A 243 -5.72 -12.42 10.48
CA CYS A 243 -6.50 -13.66 10.46
C CYS A 243 -5.60 -14.91 10.51
N GLY A 244 -4.48 -14.91 9.79
CA GLY A 244 -3.51 -15.99 9.82
C GLY A 244 -2.85 -16.17 11.18
N GLN A 245 -2.48 -15.07 11.86
CA GLN A 245 -1.96 -15.11 13.23
C GLN A 245 -2.98 -15.68 14.21
N ILE A 246 -4.24 -15.26 14.11
CA ILE A 246 -5.33 -15.78 14.95
C ILE A 246 -5.50 -17.29 14.74
N GLN A 247 -5.48 -17.77 13.49
CA GLN A 247 -5.59 -19.20 13.20
C GLN A 247 -4.41 -20.00 13.76
N VAL A 248 -3.19 -19.47 13.69
CA VAL A 248 -2.01 -20.11 14.29
C VAL A 248 -2.16 -20.22 15.81
N VAL A 249 -2.64 -19.15 16.47
CA VAL A 249 -2.89 -19.19 17.92
C VAL A 249 -3.99 -20.20 18.27
N LEU A 250 -5.05 -20.27 17.48
CA LEU A 250 -6.14 -21.22 17.68
C LEU A 250 -5.67 -22.67 17.52
N SER A 251 -4.94 -22.99 16.45
CA SER A 251 -4.37 -24.32 16.23
C SER A 251 -3.44 -24.73 17.37
N ARG A 252 -2.59 -23.80 17.85
CA ARG A 252 -1.74 -24.08 19.02
C ARG A 252 -2.54 -24.36 20.27
N LEU A 253 -3.69 -23.70 20.47
CA LEU A 253 -4.57 -23.92 21.63
C LEU A 253 -5.27 -25.27 21.55
N GLU A 254 -5.78 -25.63 20.38
CA GLU A 254 -6.38 -26.95 20.10
C GLU A 254 -5.38 -28.08 20.37
N ASP A 255 -4.13 -27.94 19.89
CA ASP A 255 -3.06 -28.90 20.19
C ASP A 255 -2.77 -29.05 21.70
N LEU A 256 -3.06 -28.01 22.51
CA LEU A 256 -2.90 -28.09 23.97
C LEU A 256 -4.05 -28.85 24.63
N LEU A 257 -5.26 -28.72 24.08
CA LEU A 257 -6.47 -29.34 24.60
C LEU A 257 -6.55 -30.81 24.19
N ASP A 258 -6.13 -31.15 22.97
CA ASP A 258 -6.14 -32.52 22.42
C ASP A 258 -5.01 -33.42 22.94
N GLY A 259 -4.12 -32.89 23.78
CA GLY A 259 -3.41 -33.71 24.77
C GLY A 259 -2.34 -34.66 24.24
N THR A 260 -1.69 -34.38 23.11
CA THR A 260 -0.58 -35.22 22.61
C THR A 260 0.73 -35.11 23.41
N ASN A 261 0.80 -34.27 24.46
CA ASN A 261 1.96 -34.16 25.36
C ASN A 261 1.56 -33.96 26.84
N PHE A 262 0.53 -34.65 27.33
CA PHE A 262 0.14 -34.57 28.75
C PHE A 262 1.16 -35.16 29.74
N GLN A 263 2.29 -35.70 29.26
CA GLN A 263 3.25 -36.38 30.14
C GLN A 263 4.42 -35.54 30.64
N GLN A 264 4.69 -34.33 30.15
CA GLN A 264 5.67 -33.46 30.82
C GLN A 264 5.34 -31.98 30.62
N ILE A 265 5.17 -31.26 31.75
CA ILE A 265 5.63 -29.88 32.04
C ILE A 265 4.52 -29.04 32.74
N PRO A 266 4.80 -28.53 33.95
CA PRO A 266 3.90 -27.65 34.68
C PRO A 266 4.09 -26.23 34.14
N ASP A 267 3.08 -25.68 33.47
CA ASP A 267 2.54 -24.36 33.78
C ASP A 267 1.61 -23.89 32.66
N VAL A 268 0.36 -24.36 32.75
CA VAL A 268 -0.76 -23.95 31.88
C VAL A 268 -1.00 -22.43 32.00
N GLN A 269 -0.68 -21.81 33.13
CA GLN A 269 -0.88 -20.37 33.33
C GLN A 269 0.11 -19.52 32.53
N GLN A 270 1.37 -19.94 32.40
CA GLN A 270 2.34 -19.27 31.51
C GLN A 270 1.91 -19.30 30.04
N ARG A 271 1.25 -20.38 29.60
CA ARG A 271 0.73 -20.48 28.22
C ARG A 271 -0.52 -19.63 28.02
N ILE A 272 -1.44 -19.59 28.98
CA ILE A 272 -2.59 -18.65 28.94
C ILE A 272 -2.07 -17.21 28.92
N ALA A 273 -1.06 -16.88 29.73
CA ALA A 273 -0.43 -15.57 29.71
C ALA A 273 0.24 -15.26 28.37
N ALA A 274 0.89 -16.24 27.72
CA ALA A 274 1.47 -16.09 26.40
C ALA A 274 0.40 -15.90 25.30
N ILE A 275 -0.74 -16.59 25.39
CA ILE A 275 -1.87 -16.46 24.46
C ILE A 275 -2.55 -15.10 24.63
N VAL A 276 -2.81 -14.67 25.87
CA VAL A 276 -3.36 -13.35 26.18
C VAL A 276 -2.40 -12.25 25.70
N LYS A 277 -1.09 -12.42 25.90
CA LYS A 277 -0.07 -11.49 25.40
C LYS A 277 -0.02 -11.45 23.88
N SER A 278 -0.12 -12.60 23.20
CA SER A 278 -0.19 -12.68 21.74
C SER A 278 -1.46 -12.03 21.21
N HIS A 279 -2.61 -12.23 21.86
CA HIS A 279 -3.88 -11.60 21.52
C HIS A 279 -3.84 -10.07 21.68
N ILE A 280 -3.27 -9.58 22.79
CA ILE A 280 -3.05 -8.15 23.04
C ILE A 280 -2.08 -7.56 22.00
N GLN A 281 -1.07 -8.31 21.55
CA GLN A 281 -0.11 -7.86 20.54
C GLN A 281 -0.69 -7.84 19.12
N ILE A 282 -1.61 -8.75 18.79
CA ILE A 282 -2.38 -8.75 17.53
C ILE A 282 -3.37 -7.58 17.46
N MET A 283 -3.92 -7.15 18.61
CA MET A 283 -4.86 -6.02 18.67
C MET A 283 -4.20 -4.61 18.62
N ARG A 284 -2.87 -4.52 18.50
CA ARG A 284 -2.09 -3.27 18.62
C ARG A 284 -1.51 -2.79 17.31
#